data_AF-A0A3E2N645-F1
#
_entry.id   AF-A0A3E2N645-F1
#
_cell.length_a   1.000
_cell.length_b   1.000
_cell.length_c   1.000
_cell.angle_alpha   90.00
_cell.angle_beta   90.00
_cell.angle_gamma   90.00
#
_symmetry.space_group_name_H-M   'P 1'
#
loop_
_entity.id
_entity.type
_entity.pdbx_description
1 polymer ?
#
loop_
_entity_poly.entity_id
_entity_poly.type
_entity_poly.pdbx_seq_one_letter_code
_entity_poly.pdbx_strand_id
1 'polypeptide(L)'
;MKYNDHEEFKSSGTGGGTIMTKGRTTTFDERIEIVQYCIAHNHNYIETAEKYQVSYQQARNYTVKYKSDGIDALKDNRGKRKSKNEMTELERLRAENRILRAEKERAEMEASFLKKLEEIERRRG
;
A
#
# COMPACT_ATOMS: atom_id res chain seq x y z
N MET A 1 43.18 -1.31 4.47
CA MET A 1 41.91 -0.56 4.64
C MET A 1 40.83 -1.56 5.00
N LYS A 2 40.46 -1.62 6.29
CA LYS A 2 39.36 -2.45 6.81
C LYS A 2 38.06 -1.69 6.63
N TYR A 3 37.07 -2.26 5.95
CA TYR A 3 35.70 -1.74 5.92
C TYR A 3 34.76 -2.88 6.26
N ASN A 4 34.47 -3.03 7.55
CA ASN A 4 33.31 -3.71 8.13
C ASN A 4 33.32 -3.41 9.64
N ASP A 5 33.32 -2.12 9.98
CA ASP A 5 32.97 -1.71 11.34
C ASP A 5 31.51 -1.28 11.29
N HIS A 6 30.66 -2.10 11.92
CA HIS A 6 29.27 -1.82 12.18
C HIS A 6 29.17 -0.60 13.10
N GLU A 7 29.14 0.60 12.53
CA GLU A 7 28.70 1.78 13.26
C GLU A 7 27.18 1.71 13.45
N GLU A 8 26.78 1.54 14.71
CA GLU A 8 25.40 1.72 15.13
C GLU A 8 24.94 3.15 14.79
N PHE A 9 24.03 3.27 13.83
CA PHE A 9 23.37 4.54 13.54
C PHE A 9 22.57 4.97 14.77
N LYS A 10 23.06 6.03 15.44
CA LYS A 10 22.35 6.71 16.53
C LYS A 10 20.99 7.19 16.01
N SER A 11 19.92 6.69 16.64
CA SER A 11 18.54 7.13 16.41
C SER A 11 18.39 8.60 16.81
N SER A 12 18.27 9.50 15.82
CA SER A 12 17.71 10.82 16.04
C SER A 12 16.17 10.68 16.12
N GLY A 13 15.61 11.18 17.22
CA GLY A 13 14.29 10.79 17.69
C GLY A 13 13.12 11.24 16.81
N THR A 14 12.09 10.39 16.76
CA THR A 14 10.68 10.78 16.74
C THR A 14 9.90 9.60 17.33
N GLY A 15 8.88 9.89 18.13
CA GLY A 15 8.31 9.00 19.15
C GLY A 15 7.77 7.65 18.69
N GLY A 16 7.83 6.69 19.61
CA GLY A 16 6.80 5.67 19.82
C GLY A 16 6.49 4.72 18.67
N GLY A 17 7.41 3.81 18.38
CA GLY A 17 7.12 2.61 17.62
C GLY A 17 8.31 1.69 17.73
N THR A 18 8.11 0.44 18.17
CA THR A 18 9.14 -0.59 18.25
C THR A 18 9.97 -0.58 16.98
N ILE A 19 11.29 -0.40 17.11
CA ILE A 19 12.22 -0.51 15.97
C ILE A 19 12.14 -1.97 15.52
N MET A 20 11.30 -2.24 14.51
CA MET A 20 11.13 -3.55 13.91
C MET A 20 12.39 -3.87 13.09
N THR A 21 13.47 -4.25 13.77
CA THR A 21 14.79 -4.56 13.18
C THR A 21 14.76 -5.74 12.21
N LYS A 22 13.70 -6.55 12.23
CA LYS A 22 13.33 -7.48 11.17
C LYS A 22 11.93 -7.13 10.67
N GLY A 23 11.84 -6.30 9.63
CA GLY A 23 10.57 -6.06 8.96
C GLY A 23 9.96 -7.40 8.52
N ARG A 24 8.68 -7.63 8.83
CA ARG A 24 7.93 -8.79 8.35
C ARG A 24 8.13 -8.93 6.85
N THR A 25 8.57 -10.10 6.40
CA THR A 25 8.64 -10.41 4.97
C THR A 25 7.20 -10.51 4.48
N THR A 26 6.84 -9.64 3.54
CA THR A 26 5.53 -9.65 2.88
C THR A 26 5.65 -10.30 1.52
N THR A 27 4.70 -11.17 1.19
CA THR A 27 4.59 -11.74 -0.16
C THR A 27 4.06 -10.71 -1.15
N PHE A 28 4.15 -11.02 -2.44
CA PHE A 28 3.62 -10.15 -3.48
C PHE A 28 2.10 -10.00 -3.39
N ASP A 29 1.39 -11.10 -3.17
CA ASP A 29 -0.07 -11.08 -3.01
C ASP A 29 -0.47 -10.26 -1.77
N GLU A 30 0.22 -10.44 -0.63
CA GLU A 30 -0.02 -9.61 0.56
C GLU A 30 0.16 -8.12 0.26
N ARG A 31 1.13 -7.72 -0.57
CA ARG A 31 1.33 -6.32 -0.97
C ARG A 31 0.16 -5.80 -1.83
N ILE A 32 -0.39 -6.62 -2.72
CA ILE A 32 -1.60 -6.27 -3.48
C ILE A 32 -2.78 -6.04 -2.53
N GLU A 33 -2.96 -6.92 -1.54
CA GLU A 33 -4.05 -6.79 -0.57
C GLU A 33 -3.91 -5.54 0.30
N ILE A 34 -2.68 -5.24 0.74
CA ILE A 34 -2.38 -4.02 1.49
C ILE A 34 -2.76 -2.77 0.68
N VAL A 35 -2.39 -2.72 -0.60
CA VAL A 35 -2.73 -1.58 -1.48
C VAL A 35 -4.23 -1.46 -1.68
N GLN A 36 -4.90 -2.57 -2.00
CA GLN A 36 -6.35 -2.59 -2.19
C GLN A 36 -7.08 -2.10 -0.92
N TYR A 37 -6.69 -2.62 0.24
CA TYR A 37 -7.26 -2.22 1.52
C TYR A 37 -7.04 -0.73 1.79
N CYS A 38 -5.82 -0.24 1.56
CA CYS A 38 -5.46 1.15 1.80
C CYS A 38 -6.30 2.11 0.95
N ILE A 39 -6.49 1.81 -0.35
CA ILE A 39 -7.30 2.62 -1.26
C ILE A 39 -8.77 2.67 -0.80
N ALA A 40 -9.32 1.50 -0.43
CA ALA A 40 -10.69 1.38 0.07
C ALA A 40 -10.90 2.14 1.40
N HIS A 41 -9.90 2.15 2.30
CA HIS A 41 -9.96 2.80 3.61
C HIS A 41 -9.40 4.21 3.58
N ASN A 42 -9.71 4.92 2.51
CA ASN A 42 -9.38 6.32 2.36
C ASN A 42 -7.89 6.70 2.45
N HIS A 43 -6.98 5.80 2.06
CA HIS A 43 -5.53 5.93 2.26
C HIS A 43 -5.11 5.99 3.75
N ASN A 44 -5.87 5.33 4.63
CA ASN A 44 -5.54 5.23 6.05
C ASN A 44 -4.36 4.28 6.26
N TYR A 45 -3.14 4.80 6.15
CA TYR A 45 -1.91 4.04 6.30
C TYR A 45 -1.67 3.54 7.74
N ILE A 46 -2.24 4.22 8.75
CA ILE A 46 -2.12 3.79 10.16
C ILE A 46 -2.89 2.50 10.36
N GLU A 47 -4.18 2.52 10.03
CA GLU A 47 -5.05 1.36 10.14
C GLU A 47 -4.58 0.20 9.25
N THR A 48 -4.12 0.50 8.03
CA THR A 48 -3.57 -0.51 7.12
C THR A 48 -2.32 -1.16 7.72
N ALA A 49 -1.42 -0.37 8.32
CA ALA A 49 -0.21 -0.86 8.97
C ALA A 49 -0.54 -1.78 10.15
N GLU A 50 -1.49 -1.39 10.99
CA GLU A 50 -1.96 -2.21 12.10
C GLU A 50 -2.62 -3.51 11.62
N LYS A 51 -3.51 -3.44 10.62
CA LYS A 51 -4.22 -4.61 10.11
C LYS A 51 -3.30 -5.67 9.55
N TYR A 52 -2.30 -5.27 8.77
CA TYR A 52 -1.38 -6.19 8.09
C TYR A 52 -0.08 -6.40 8.87
N GLN A 53 0.07 -5.78 10.05
CA GLN A 53 1.27 -5.84 10.89
C GLN A 53 2.54 -5.48 10.10
N VAL A 54 2.44 -4.45 9.26
CA VAL A 54 3.54 -3.86 8.50
C VAL A 54 3.82 -2.47 9.04
N SER A 55 5.00 -1.90 8.76
CA SER A 55 5.25 -0.51 9.16
C SER A 55 4.36 0.46 8.36
N TYR A 56 4.03 1.60 8.97
CA TYR A 56 3.38 2.72 8.28
C TYR A 56 4.08 3.05 6.96
N GLN A 57 5.41 3.08 6.98
CA GLN A 57 6.21 3.41 5.81
C GLN A 57 6.12 2.32 4.73
N GLN A 58 5.98 1.04 5.09
CA GLN A 58 5.72 -0.04 4.13
C GLN A 58 4.36 0.12 3.47
N ALA A 59 3.28 0.33 4.24
CA ALA A 59 1.93 0.53 3.70
C ALA A 59 1.87 1.71 2.72
N ARG A 60 2.48 2.84 3.09
CA ARG A 60 2.61 4.01 2.21
C ARG A 60 3.43 3.70 0.97
N ASN A 61 4.60 3.07 1.11
CA ASN A 61 5.50 2.78 -0.01
C ASN A 61 4.87 1.83 -1.04
N TYR A 62 4.12 0.81 -0.61
CA TYR A 62 3.41 -0.06 -1.55
C TYR A 62 2.37 0.72 -2.35
N THR A 63 1.58 1.56 -1.67
CA THR A 63 0.56 2.38 -2.32
C THR A 63 1.17 3.37 -3.31
N VAL A 64 2.27 4.03 -2.95
CA VAL A 64 2.99 4.97 -3.85
C VAL A 64 3.56 4.25 -5.07
N LYS A 65 4.20 3.09 -4.88
CA LYS A 65 4.77 2.29 -5.99
C LYS A 65 3.69 1.79 -6.95
N TYR A 66 2.56 1.36 -6.39
CA TYR A 66 1.42 0.95 -7.21
C TYR A 66 0.93 2.10 -8.09
N LYS A 67 0.83 3.32 -7.54
CA LYS A 67 0.40 4.49 -8.31
C LYS A 67 1.38 4.92 -9.40
N SER A 68 2.69 4.70 -9.20
CA SER A 68 3.69 5.08 -10.20
C SER A 68 3.75 4.10 -11.38
N ASP A 69 3.79 2.81 -11.07
CA ASP A 69 4.22 1.78 -12.04
C ASP A 69 3.31 0.53 -12.02
N GLY A 70 2.16 0.62 -11.36
CA GLY A 70 1.18 -0.47 -11.27
C GLY A 70 1.65 -1.64 -10.41
N ILE A 71 1.04 -2.79 -10.64
CA ILE A 71 1.23 -4.01 -9.84
C ILE A 71 2.66 -4.54 -9.90
N ASP A 72 3.34 -4.41 -11.03
CA ASP A 72 4.70 -4.94 -11.20
C ASP A 72 5.73 -4.27 -10.29
N ALA A 73 5.51 -3.02 -9.88
CA ALA A 73 6.38 -2.34 -8.93
C ALA A 73 6.24 -2.81 -7.48
N LEU A 74 5.22 -3.62 -7.18
CA LEU A 74 5.10 -4.30 -5.88
C LEU A 74 6.02 -5.53 -5.78
N LYS A 75 6.55 -6.03 -6.90
CA LYS A 75 7.51 -7.15 -6.89
C LYS A 75 8.83 -6.73 -6.27
N ASP A 76 9.37 -7.57 -5.38
CA ASP A 76 10.69 -7.34 -4.79
C ASP A 76 11.79 -7.73 -5.78
N ASN A 77 12.45 -6.73 -6.35
CA ASN A 77 13.54 -6.93 -7.32
C ASN A 77 14.94 -6.73 -6.70
N ARG A 78 15.06 -6.64 -5.36
CA ARG A 78 16.36 -6.43 -4.72
C ARG A 78 17.26 -7.66 -4.91
N GLY A 79 18.45 -7.44 -5.49
CA GLY A 79 19.53 -8.44 -5.56
C GLY A 79 19.35 -9.59 -6.56
N LYS A 80 18.25 -9.65 -7.32
CA LYS A 80 18.02 -10.69 -8.34
C LYS A 80 17.67 -10.05 -9.69
N ARG A 81 18.54 -10.22 -10.69
CA ARG A 81 18.16 -10.00 -12.10
C ARG A 81 17.05 -11.00 -12.46
N LYS A 82 15.97 -10.50 -13.07
CA LYS A 82 14.69 -11.17 -13.39
C LYS A 82 14.82 -12.68 -13.70
N SER A 83 14.00 -13.51 -13.06
CA SER A 83 13.76 -14.89 -13.52
C SER A 83 12.48 -14.94 -14.38
N LYS A 84 12.44 -15.87 -15.35
CA LYS A 84 11.40 -16.04 -16.39
C LYS A 84 9.98 -16.35 -15.89
N ASN A 85 9.75 -16.38 -14.57
CA ASN A 85 8.43 -16.61 -13.99
C ASN A 85 7.80 -15.27 -13.59
N GLU A 86 7.82 -14.32 -14.52
CA GLU A 86 6.96 -13.13 -14.45
C GLU A 86 5.53 -13.65 -14.53
N MET A 87 4.71 -13.40 -13.50
CA MET A 87 3.32 -13.85 -13.40
C MET A 87 2.62 -13.92 -14.75
N THR A 88 1.78 -14.95 -14.93
CA THR A 88 1.01 -15.08 -16.15
C THR A 88 0.15 -13.82 -16.35
N GLU A 89 -0.03 -13.38 -17.59
CA GLU A 89 -0.80 -12.15 -17.89
C GLU A 89 -2.19 -12.16 -17.23
N LEU A 90 -2.79 -13.34 -17.08
CA LEU A 90 -4.06 -13.54 -16.37
C LEU A 90 -3.99 -13.17 -14.87
N GLU A 91 -2.93 -13.56 -14.17
CA GLU A 91 -2.76 -13.21 -12.74
C GLU A 91 -2.54 -11.71 -12.57
N ARG A 92 -1.79 -11.09 -13.50
CA ARG A 92 -1.60 -9.63 -13.54
C ARG A 92 -2.92 -8.91 -13.73
N LEU A 93 -3.69 -9.29 -14.76
CA LEU A 93 -5.00 -8.71 -15.05
C LEU A 93 -6.00 -8.91 -13.90
N ARG A 94 -5.98 -10.07 -13.24
CA ARG A 94 -6.84 -10.31 -12.06
C ARG A 94 -6.48 -9.40 -10.89
N ALA A 95 -5.19 -9.23 -10.60
CA ALA A 95 -4.74 -8.32 -9.56
C ALA A 95 -5.13 -6.87 -9.90
N GLU A 96 -4.99 -6.45 -11.15
CA GLU A 96 -5.34 -5.10 -11.60
C GLU A 96 -6.84 -4.86 -11.49
N ASN A 97 -7.64 -5.82 -11.94
CA ASN A 97 -9.09 -5.75 -11.83
C ASN A 97 -9.56 -5.67 -10.37
N ARG A 98 -8.89 -6.37 -9.45
CA ARG A 98 -9.18 -6.33 -8.01
C ARG A 98 -8.97 -4.92 -7.43
N ILE A 99 -7.90 -4.23 -7.81
CA ILE A 99 -7.63 -2.87 -7.33
C ILE A 99 -8.55 -1.85 -8.01
N LEU A 100 -8.74 -1.93 -9.33
CA LEU A 100 -9.65 -1.05 -10.07
C LEU A 100 -11.09 -1.11 -9.53
N ARG A 101 -11.54 -2.29 -9.09
CA ARG A 101 -12.84 -2.43 -8.41
C ARG A 101 -12.89 -1.66 -7.10
N ALA A 102 -11.83 -1.69 -6.29
CA ALA A 102 -11.77 -0.94 -5.03
C ALA A 102 -11.75 0.57 -5.27
N GLU A 103 -11.04 1.04 -6.30
CA GLU A 103 -11.06 2.45 -6.70
C GLU A 103 -12.44 2.89 -7.18
N LYS A 104 -13.09 2.06 -8.00
CA LYS A 104 -14.45 2.32 -8.48
C LYS A 104 -15.45 2.39 -7.33
N GLU A 105 -15.40 1.44 -6.40
CA GLU A 105 -16.28 1.41 -5.22
C GLU A 105 -16.12 2.66 -4.36
N ARG A 106 -14.88 3.11 -4.14
CA ARG A 106 -14.58 4.37 -3.45
C ARG A 106 -15.22 5.57 -4.15
N ALA A 107 -15.02 5.69 -5.47
CA ALA A 107 -15.58 6.79 -6.26
C ALA A 107 -17.12 6.79 -6.24
N GLU A 108 -17.75 5.61 -6.27
CA GLU A 108 -19.21 5.48 -6.14
C GLU A 108 -19.72 5.91 -4.76
N MET A 109 -19.00 5.55 -3.68
CA MET A 109 -19.32 6.02 -2.33
C MET A 109 -19.24 7.54 -2.21
N GLU A 110 -18.17 8.16 -2.72
CA GLU A 110 -18.00 9.62 -2.73
C GLU A 110 -19.14 10.31 -3.51
N ALA A 111 -19.47 9.82 -4.70
CA ALA A 111 -20.57 10.34 -5.49
C ALA A 111 -21.92 10.22 -4.77
N SER A 112 -22.16 9.10 -4.08
CA SER A 112 -23.39 8.89 -3.30
C SER A 112 -23.50 9.85 -2.11
N PHE A 113 -22.38 10.16 -1.45
CA PHE A 113 -22.33 11.08 -0.33
C PHE A 113 -22.66 12.51 -0.76
N LEU A 114 -22.09 12.97 -1.88
CA LEU A 114 -22.37 14.29 -2.44
C LEU A 114 -23.85 14.46 -2.81
N LYS A 115 -24.48 13.46 -3.43
CA LYS A 115 -25.92 13.49 -3.76
C LYS A 115 -26.80 13.67 -2.52
N LYS A 116 -26.45 13.00 -1.40
CA LYS A 116 -27.18 13.14 -0.13
C LYS A 116 -27.03 14.53 0.48
N LEU A 117 -25.85 15.16 0.36
CA LEU A 117 -25.62 16.52 0.83
C LEU A 117 -26.49 17.53 0.07
N GLU A 118 -26.50 17.46 -1.26
CA GLU A 118 -27.30 18.33 -2.12
C GLU A 118 -28.81 18.22 -1.81
N GLU A 119 -29.29 17.02 -1.49
CA GLU A 119 -30.68 16.79 -1.10
C GLU A 119 -31.01 17.48 0.25
N ILE A 120 -30.12 17.40 1.23
CA ILE A 120 -30.33 18.04 2.54
C ILE A 120 -30.34 19.57 2.41
N GLU A 121 -29.44 20.13 1.59
CA GLU A 121 -29.39 21.58 1.34
C GLU A 121 -30.66 22.08 0.67
N ARG A 122 -31.18 21.36 -0.34
CA ARG A 122 -32.46 21.68 -0.99
C ARG A 122 -33.69 21.59 -0.08
N ARG A 123 -33.62 20.82 1.01
CA ARG A 123 -34.71 20.73 2.01
C ARG A 123 -34.63 21.83 3.08
N ARG A 124 -33.47 22.47 3.22
CA ARG A 124 -33.20 23.51 4.24
C ARG A 124 -33.32 24.93 3.70
N GLY A 125 -33.08 25.14 2.41
CA GLY A 125 -33.44 26.37 1.69
C GLY A 125 -34.89 26.37 1.27
#